data_AF-A0A2V4HGS6-F1
#
_entry.id   AF-A0A2V4HGS6-F1
#
_cell.length_a   1.000
_cell.length_b   1.000
_cell.length_c   1.000
_cell.angle_alpha   90.00
_cell.angle_beta   90.00
_cell.angle_gamma   90.00
#
_symmetry.space_group_name_H-M   'P 1'
#
loop_
_entity.id
_entity.type
_entity.pdbx_description
1 polymer ?
#
loop_
_entity_poly.entity_id
_entity_poly.type
_entity_poly.pdbx_seq_one_letter_code
_entity_poly.pdbx_strand_id
1 'polypeptide(L)'
;MEWLYKLLPRWTVLFDTIYLMVPFVGHLYMKPEQIVGVWEALISRVDPKKVRLVTKKDQINIFKKAYHEHYQVDYSQLEKLKLSSELVNGTVTNSKFHAKVYAASSSFGCEVYSGSANLLIGPSKEVMHFSEIGLSDFEECFLKPLGVSAVVPDQAQVKYSFLLDVENNFSALHPRSTIYSKNYYDLIMHDALPSNI
;
A
#
# COMPACT_ATOMS: atom_id res chain seq x y z
N MET A 1 8.32 2.51 9.35
CA MET A 1 7.00 2.01 8.96
C MET A 1 5.84 2.94 9.34
N GLU A 2 5.87 3.62 10.50
CA GLU A 2 4.73 4.46 10.92
C GLU A 2 4.29 5.51 9.89
N TRP A 3 5.22 6.16 9.19
CA TRP A 3 4.90 7.12 8.14
C TRP A 3 4.09 6.48 6.99
N LEU A 4 4.42 5.23 6.61
CA LEU A 4 3.73 4.52 5.53
C LEU A 4 2.31 4.19 5.97
N TYR A 5 2.12 3.83 7.23
CA TYR A 5 0.81 3.54 7.80
C TYR A 5 -0.08 4.78 7.90
N LYS A 6 0.48 5.99 7.85
CA LYS A 6 -0.29 7.24 7.70
C LYS A 6 -0.64 7.53 6.24
N LEU A 7 0.27 7.23 5.31
CA LEU A 7 0.06 7.45 3.88
C LEU A 7 -0.91 6.43 3.26
N LEU A 8 -0.84 5.16 3.66
CA LEU A 8 -1.66 4.09 3.07
C LEU A 8 -3.17 4.40 3.13
N PRO A 9 -3.79 4.76 4.27
CA PRO A 9 -5.20 5.11 4.31
C PRO A 9 -5.57 6.28 3.40
N ARG A 10 -4.75 7.34 3.39
CA ARG A 10 -4.93 8.50 2.49
C ARG A 10 -4.89 8.06 1.04
N TRP A 11 -3.87 7.30 0.67
CA TRP A 11 -3.68 6.85 -0.71
C TRP A 11 -4.78 5.88 -1.16
N THR A 12 -5.24 5.01 -0.27
CA THR A 12 -6.37 4.11 -0.54
C THR A 12 -7.65 4.88 -0.83
N VAL A 13 -7.86 6.02 -0.16
CA VAL A 13 -9.01 6.88 -0.39
C VAL A 13 -8.88 7.67 -1.69
N LEU A 14 -7.77 8.38 -1.85
CA LEU A 14 -7.67 9.40 -2.90
C LEU A 14 -7.28 8.81 -4.26
N PHE A 15 -6.42 7.80 -4.28
CA PHE A 15 -5.79 7.35 -5.53
C PHE A 15 -6.34 6.01 -6.01
N ASP A 16 -6.12 5.75 -7.30
CA ASP A 16 -6.61 4.55 -7.96
C ASP A 16 -5.65 3.38 -7.74
N THR A 17 -4.35 3.64 -7.78
CA THR A 17 -3.29 2.63 -7.61
C THR A 17 -2.22 3.11 -6.64
N ILE A 18 -1.72 2.19 -5.82
CA ILE A 18 -0.60 2.43 -4.90
C ILE A 18 0.54 1.50 -5.29
N TYR A 19 1.73 2.05 -5.52
CA TYR A 19 2.94 1.31 -5.82
C TYR A 19 3.86 1.28 -4.60
N LEU A 20 4.19 0.07 -4.16
CA LEU A 20 5.21 -0.16 -3.14
C LEU A 20 6.42 -0.79 -3.83
N MET A 21 7.39 0.03 -4.25
CA MET A 21 8.56 -0.41 -4.99
C MET A 21 9.76 -0.45 -4.05
N VAL A 22 10.02 -1.62 -3.48
CA VAL A 22 11.04 -1.80 -2.44
C VAL A 22 11.81 -3.11 -2.60
N PRO A 23 13.15 -3.09 -2.60
CA PRO A 23 13.95 -4.29 -2.84
C PRO A 23 13.97 -5.24 -1.64
N PHE A 24 13.67 -4.75 -0.44
CA PHE A 24 13.73 -5.52 0.81
C PHE A 24 12.49 -5.29 1.68
N VAL A 25 11.93 -6.38 2.19
CA VAL A 25 10.80 -6.41 3.13
C VAL A 25 11.21 -7.30 4.31
N GLY A 26 11.57 -6.66 5.42
CA GLY A 26 12.40 -7.27 6.46
C GLY A 26 13.89 -7.26 6.09
N HIS A 27 14.73 -7.81 6.98
CA HIS A 27 16.15 -8.06 6.69
C HIS A 27 16.52 -9.52 6.98
N LEU A 28 17.55 -10.04 6.31
CA LEU A 28 17.97 -11.45 6.37
C LEU A 28 18.31 -11.96 7.77
N TYR A 29 18.75 -11.08 8.67
CA TYR A 29 19.07 -11.41 10.07
C TYR A 29 17.87 -11.40 11.03
N MET A 30 16.66 -11.15 10.53
CA MET A 30 15.45 -11.21 11.35
C MET A 30 15.09 -12.66 11.64
N LYS A 31 14.54 -12.92 12.83
CA LYS A 31 13.95 -14.23 13.12
C LYS A 31 12.70 -14.44 12.24
N PRO A 32 12.31 -15.70 11.94
CA PRO A 32 11.15 -15.99 11.11
C PRO A 32 9.87 -15.25 11.53
N GLU A 33 9.61 -15.18 12.85
CA GLU A 33 8.46 -14.49 13.44
C GLU A 33 8.42 -13.00 13.04
N GLN A 34 9.59 -12.36 13.02
CA GLN A 34 9.72 -10.94 12.73
C GLN A 34 9.52 -10.66 11.24
N ILE A 35 10.05 -11.52 10.38
CA ILE A 35 9.84 -11.44 8.93
C ILE A 35 8.34 -11.56 8.65
N VAL A 36 7.70 -12.60 9.17
CA VAL A 36 6.26 -12.81 9.03
C VAL A 36 5.48 -11.60 9.56
N GLY A 37 5.83 -11.08 10.73
CA GLY A 37 5.19 -9.90 11.31
C GLY A 37 5.28 -8.64 10.46
N VAL A 38 6.41 -8.39 9.77
CA VAL A 38 6.54 -7.25 8.84
C VAL A 38 5.57 -7.41 7.67
N TRP A 39 5.50 -8.61 7.09
CA TRP A 39 4.63 -8.91 5.95
C TRP A 39 3.15 -8.86 6.35
N GLU A 40 2.76 -9.49 7.45
CA GLU A 40 1.39 -9.44 7.97
C GLU A 40 0.95 -8.02 8.33
N ALA A 41 1.85 -7.22 8.90
CA ALA A 41 1.57 -5.81 9.20
C ALA A 41 1.33 -5.00 7.91
N LEU A 42 2.01 -5.32 6.82
CA LEU A 42 1.74 -4.72 5.51
C LEU A 42 0.41 -5.23 4.94
N ILE A 43 0.22 -6.55 4.85
CA ILE A 43 -0.96 -7.20 4.27
C ILE A 43 -2.25 -6.72 4.94
N SER A 44 -2.25 -6.58 6.26
CA SER A 44 -3.42 -6.12 7.03
C SER A 44 -3.81 -4.65 6.83
N ARG A 45 -2.99 -3.85 6.12
CA ARG A 45 -3.18 -2.39 5.97
C ARG A 45 -3.37 -1.96 4.52
N VAL A 46 -3.32 -2.88 3.58
CA VAL A 46 -3.43 -2.58 2.16
C VAL A 46 -4.69 -3.18 1.57
N ASP A 47 -5.26 -2.48 0.59
CA ASP A 47 -6.23 -3.08 -0.31
C ASP A 47 -5.47 -3.77 -1.46
N PRO A 48 -5.46 -5.12 -1.54
CA PRO A 48 -4.72 -5.83 -2.59
C PRO A 48 -5.20 -5.49 -4.01
N LYS A 49 -6.41 -4.94 -4.18
CA LYS A 49 -6.91 -4.49 -5.49
C LYS A 49 -6.21 -3.21 -5.95
N LYS A 50 -5.95 -2.29 -5.03
CA LYS A 50 -5.28 -1.01 -5.30
C LYS A 50 -3.75 -1.08 -5.21
N VAL A 51 -3.21 -1.97 -4.40
CA VAL A 51 -1.75 -2.03 -4.17
C VAL A 51 -1.04 -2.92 -5.18
N ARG A 52 0.11 -2.44 -5.67
CA ARG A 52 1.08 -3.17 -6.48
C ARG A 52 2.41 -3.17 -5.75
N LEU A 53 2.78 -4.33 -5.21
CA LEU A 53 4.09 -4.54 -4.59
C LEU A 53 5.10 -4.93 -5.66
N VAL A 54 6.20 -4.19 -5.76
CA VAL A 54 7.36 -4.52 -6.58
C VAL A 54 8.51 -4.83 -5.62
N THR A 55 9.00 -6.07 -5.64
CA THR A 55 10.13 -6.47 -4.78
C THR A 55 11.00 -7.53 -5.44
N LYS A 56 12.07 -7.96 -4.76
CA LYS A 56 12.94 -9.02 -5.26
C LYS A 56 12.28 -10.38 -5.01
N LYS A 57 12.42 -11.30 -5.97
CA LYS A 57 11.92 -12.69 -5.85
C LYS A 57 12.40 -13.38 -4.57
N ASP A 58 13.65 -13.12 -4.18
CA ASP A 58 14.24 -13.69 -2.97
C ASP A 58 13.51 -13.25 -1.71
N GLN A 59 12.94 -12.03 -1.66
CA GLN A 59 12.17 -11.57 -0.51
C GLN A 59 10.87 -12.36 -0.34
N ILE A 60 10.20 -12.71 -1.45
CA ILE A 60 9.02 -13.57 -1.42
C ILE A 60 9.40 -14.96 -0.91
N ASN A 61 10.52 -15.51 -1.40
CA ASN A 61 10.99 -16.84 -0.97
C ASN A 61 11.37 -16.85 0.52
N ILE A 62 12.06 -15.81 0.99
CA ILE A 62 12.40 -15.62 2.41
C ILE A 62 11.13 -15.57 3.25
N PHE A 63 10.12 -14.81 2.82
CA PHE A 63 8.84 -14.75 3.50
C PHE A 63 8.15 -16.12 3.57
N LYS A 64 8.02 -16.83 2.44
CA LYS A 64 7.37 -18.15 2.40
C LYS A 64 8.08 -19.17 3.30
N LYS A 65 9.42 -19.14 3.31
CA LYS A 65 10.24 -19.96 4.21
C LYS A 65 10.01 -19.60 5.68
N ALA A 66 10.06 -18.31 6.01
CA ALA A 66 9.81 -17.83 7.36
C ALA A 66 8.39 -18.17 7.85
N TYR A 67 7.39 -18.09 6.96
CA TYR A 67 6.01 -18.45 7.25
C TYR A 67 5.89 -19.94 7.62
N HIS A 68 6.55 -20.82 6.86
CA HIS A 68 6.59 -22.24 7.17
C HIS A 68 7.30 -22.52 8.50
N GLU A 69 8.45 -21.91 8.75
CA GLU A 69 9.18 -22.08 10.01
C GLU A 69 8.37 -21.59 11.22
N HIS A 70 7.64 -20.48 11.08
CA HIS A 70 6.87 -19.89 12.16
C HIS A 70 5.55 -20.65 12.44
N TYR A 71 4.75 -20.93 11.41
CA TYR A 71 3.41 -21.51 11.56
C TYR A 71 3.35 -23.02 11.33
N GLN A 72 4.44 -23.65 10.87
CA GLN A 72 4.48 -25.06 10.47
C GLN A 72 3.48 -25.38 9.34
N VAL A 73 3.16 -24.37 8.51
CA VAL A 73 2.25 -24.47 7.37
C VAL A 73 2.99 -24.05 6.09
N ASP A 74 2.95 -24.88 5.06
CA ASP A 74 3.54 -24.52 3.76
C ASP A 74 2.65 -23.48 3.06
N TYR A 75 3.25 -22.32 2.74
CA TYR A 75 2.56 -21.25 2.02
C TYR A 75 2.01 -21.71 0.65
N SER A 76 2.66 -22.69 0.01
CA SER A 76 2.18 -23.26 -1.27
C SER A 76 0.82 -23.95 -1.14
N GLN A 77 0.49 -24.48 0.05
CA GLN A 77 -0.83 -25.05 0.33
C GLN A 77 -1.88 -23.96 0.44
N LEU A 78 -1.56 -22.83 1.07
CA LEU A 78 -2.44 -21.66 1.12
C LEU A 78 -2.74 -21.11 -0.28
N GLU A 79 -1.73 -21.08 -1.17
CA GLU A 79 -1.91 -20.69 -2.57
C GLU A 79 -2.89 -21.61 -3.30
N LYS A 80 -2.73 -22.94 -3.16
CA LYS A 80 -3.62 -23.93 -3.79
C LYS A 80 -5.06 -23.82 -3.29
N LEU A 81 -5.24 -23.51 -2.00
CA LEU A 81 -6.55 -23.35 -1.37
C LEU A 81 -7.15 -21.96 -1.56
N LYS A 82 -6.46 -21.04 -2.23
CA LYS A 82 -6.86 -19.62 -2.37
C LYS A 82 -7.05 -18.90 -1.03
N LEU A 83 -6.25 -19.30 -0.04
CA LEU A 83 -6.20 -18.69 1.30
C LEU A 83 -4.95 -17.82 1.50
N SER A 84 -4.01 -17.82 0.56
CA SER A 84 -2.83 -16.96 0.61
C SER A 84 -3.16 -15.51 0.25
N SER A 85 -2.27 -14.59 0.65
CA SER A 85 -2.46 -13.16 0.43
C SER A 85 -2.41 -12.81 -1.06
N GLU A 86 -3.46 -12.17 -1.56
CA GLU A 86 -3.50 -11.63 -2.92
C GLU A 86 -2.35 -10.65 -3.21
N LEU A 87 -1.92 -9.87 -2.20
CA LEU A 87 -0.77 -8.96 -2.32
C LEU A 87 0.52 -9.73 -2.62
N VAL A 88 0.77 -10.82 -1.89
CA VAL A 88 1.99 -11.64 -2.05
C VAL A 88 1.96 -12.35 -3.40
N ASN A 89 0.82 -12.93 -3.75
CA ASN A 89 0.64 -13.64 -5.02
C ASN A 89 0.75 -12.70 -6.24
N GLY A 90 0.24 -11.47 -6.12
CA GLY A 90 0.22 -10.45 -7.17
C GLY A 90 1.48 -9.57 -7.23
N THR A 91 2.54 -9.94 -6.49
CA THR A 91 3.78 -9.16 -6.44
C THR A 91 4.51 -9.21 -7.79
N VAL A 92 4.92 -8.03 -8.28
CA VAL A 92 5.80 -7.92 -9.44
C VAL A 92 7.25 -8.11 -8.99
N THR A 93 7.92 -9.12 -9.53
CA THR A 93 9.32 -9.39 -9.13
C THR A 93 10.32 -8.74 -10.07
N ASN A 94 11.23 -7.95 -9.53
CA ASN A 94 12.40 -7.44 -10.25
C ASN A 94 13.65 -7.62 -9.38
N SER A 95 14.65 -8.35 -9.87
CA SER A 95 15.90 -8.60 -9.12
C SER A 95 16.90 -7.46 -9.22
N LYS A 96 16.76 -6.59 -10.22
CA LYS A 96 17.74 -5.56 -10.61
C LYS A 96 17.29 -4.15 -10.24
N PHE A 97 16.88 -3.93 -9.00
CA PHE A 97 16.63 -2.59 -8.49
C PHE A 97 17.00 -2.41 -7.01
N HIS A 98 17.30 -1.17 -6.65
CA HIS A 98 17.60 -0.73 -5.28
C HIS A 98 16.80 0.49 -4.83
N ALA A 99 15.99 1.06 -5.73
CA ALA A 99 15.11 2.19 -5.45
C ALA A 99 14.07 1.80 -4.38
N LYS A 100 13.76 2.74 -3.48
CA LYS A 100 12.70 2.58 -2.47
C LYS A 100 11.73 3.72 -2.66
N VAL A 101 10.65 3.39 -3.33
CA VAL A 101 9.66 4.35 -3.80
C VAL A 101 8.31 3.82 -3.39
N TYR A 102 7.58 4.65 -2.67
CA TYR A 102 6.23 4.41 -2.21
C TYR A 102 5.41 5.50 -2.87
N ALA A 103 4.46 5.14 -3.72
CA ALA A 103 3.75 6.12 -4.52
C ALA A 103 2.29 5.76 -4.65
N ALA A 104 1.47 6.77 -4.97
CA ALA A 104 0.10 6.59 -5.36
C ALA A 104 -0.17 7.38 -6.64
N SER A 105 -0.96 6.82 -7.55
CA SER A 105 -1.27 7.42 -8.85
C SER A 105 -2.76 7.37 -9.15
N SER A 106 -3.24 8.39 -9.84
CA SER A 106 -4.59 8.51 -10.37
C SER A 106 -4.58 9.45 -11.57
N SER A 107 -5.75 9.70 -12.16
CA SER A 107 -5.89 10.67 -13.24
C SER A 107 -5.57 12.12 -12.85
N PHE A 108 -5.56 12.45 -11.55
CA PHE A 108 -5.30 13.82 -11.07
C PHE A 108 -3.84 14.07 -10.64
N GLY A 109 -3.00 13.03 -10.60
CA GLY A 109 -1.57 13.18 -10.33
C GLY A 109 -0.97 12.00 -9.57
N CYS A 110 0.28 12.18 -9.13
CA CYS A 110 1.00 11.20 -8.33
C CYS A 110 1.58 11.82 -7.07
N GLU A 111 1.40 11.13 -5.94
CA GLU A 111 2.15 11.39 -4.71
C GLU A 111 3.28 10.37 -4.62
N VAL A 112 4.51 10.82 -4.40
CA VAL A 112 5.70 9.98 -4.31
C VAL A 112 6.42 10.25 -3.00
N TYR A 113 6.60 9.20 -2.22
CA TYR A 113 7.45 9.16 -1.05
C TYR A 113 8.65 8.24 -1.32
N SER A 114 9.85 8.81 -1.40
CA SER A 114 11.05 8.07 -1.80
C SER A 114 12.25 8.40 -0.94
N GLY A 115 13.20 7.47 -0.88
CA GLY A 115 14.43 7.65 -0.09
C GLY A 115 15.16 6.35 0.16
N SER A 116 15.76 6.23 1.34
CA SER A 116 16.63 5.10 1.69
C SER A 116 15.97 4.04 2.59
N ALA A 117 14.75 4.29 3.10
CA ALA A 117 14.05 3.37 4.00
C ALA A 117 13.37 2.19 3.28
N ASN A 118 13.76 0.97 3.65
CA ASN A 118 13.05 -0.26 3.27
C ASN A 118 11.85 -0.52 4.21
N LEU A 119 11.04 -1.54 3.90
CA LEU A 119 9.96 -2.00 4.78
C LEU A 119 10.52 -2.81 5.95
N LEU A 120 10.77 -2.15 7.08
CA LEU A 120 11.36 -2.72 8.29
C LEU A 120 10.62 -2.21 9.54
N ILE A 121 10.60 -3.03 10.60
CA ILE A 121 10.15 -2.60 11.94
C ILE A 121 11.35 -2.11 12.74
N GLY A 122 11.16 -1.01 13.48
CA GLY A 122 12.18 -0.43 14.35
C GLY A 122 12.47 1.04 14.03
N PRO A 123 13.27 1.71 14.87
CA PRO A 123 13.68 3.08 14.64
C PRO A 123 14.50 3.17 13.35
N SER A 124 14.29 4.24 12.60
CA SER A 124 14.97 4.49 11.34
C SER A 124 15.47 5.93 11.36
N LYS A 125 16.73 6.12 10.95
CA LYS A 125 17.35 7.45 10.72
C LYS A 125 17.40 7.79 9.23
N GLU A 126 16.65 7.06 8.42
CA GLU A 126 16.67 7.19 6.96
C GLU A 126 16.00 8.48 6.53
N VAL A 127 16.55 9.11 5.49
CA VAL A 127 15.99 10.34 4.92
C VAL A 127 14.98 9.96 3.84
N MET A 128 13.83 10.60 3.89
CA MET A 128 12.74 10.40 2.94
C MET A 128 12.22 11.75 2.44
N HIS A 129 11.80 11.78 1.19
CA HIS A 129 11.25 12.96 0.53
C HIS A 129 9.84 12.63 0.04
N PHE A 130 8.92 13.56 0.27
CA PHE A 130 7.57 13.54 -0.27
C PHE A 130 7.45 14.59 -1.37
N SER A 131 6.91 14.20 -2.52
CA SER A 131 6.73 15.08 -3.67
C SER A 131 5.47 14.74 -4.43
N GLU A 132 4.81 15.76 -4.99
CA GLU A 132 3.73 15.61 -5.95
C GLU A 132 4.30 15.81 -7.36
N ILE A 133 4.01 14.89 -8.28
CA ILE A 133 4.50 14.93 -9.66
C ILE A 133 3.39 14.54 -10.64
N GLY A 134 3.57 14.90 -11.91
CA GLY A 134 2.67 14.49 -12.98
C GLY A 134 2.76 12.99 -13.29
N LEU A 135 1.67 12.42 -13.82
CA LEU A 135 1.61 10.99 -14.16
C LEU A 135 2.69 10.59 -15.17
N SER A 136 2.91 11.41 -16.22
CA SER A 136 3.94 11.14 -17.22
C SER A 136 5.33 11.09 -16.61
N ASP A 137 5.66 12.03 -15.72
CA ASP A 137 6.96 12.05 -15.05
C ASP A 137 7.13 10.85 -14.10
N PHE A 138 6.05 10.47 -13.40
CA PHE A 138 6.05 9.29 -12.55
C PHE A 138 6.34 8.01 -13.34
N GLU A 139 5.69 7.84 -14.49
CA GLU A 139 5.89 6.67 -15.35
C GLU A 139 7.33 6.60 -15.89
N GLU A 140 7.85 7.71 -16.42
CA GLU A 140 9.22 7.79 -16.97
C GLU A 140 10.29 7.58 -15.90
N CYS A 141 10.14 8.21 -14.73
CA CYS A 141 11.18 8.19 -13.69
C CYS A 141 11.16 6.93 -12.84
N PHE A 142 10.00 6.28 -12.64
CA PHE A 142 9.86 5.20 -11.66
C PHE A 142 9.36 3.88 -12.25
N LEU A 143 8.32 3.90 -13.08
CA LEU A 143 7.72 2.65 -13.56
C LEU A 143 8.52 2.00 -14.69
N LYS A 144 8.84 2.76 -15.74
CA LYS A 144 9.60 2.26 -16.90
C LYS A 144 10.97 1.69 -16.53
N PRO A 145 11.78 2.33 -15.67
CA PRO A 145 13.08 1.76 -15.27
C PRO A 145 12.96 0.42 -14.53
N LEU A 146 11.81 0.16 -13.91
CA LEU A 146 11.53 -1.09 -13.20
C LEU A 146 10.81 -2.13 -14.09
N GLY A 147 10.51 -1.79 -15.34
CA GLY A 147 9.72 -2.64 -16.24
C GLY A 147 8.27 -2.83 -15.77
N VAL A 148 7.76 -1.89 -14.99
CA VAL A 148 6.38 -1.90 -14.48
C VAL A 148 5.53 -1.05 -15.42
N SER A 149 4.37 -1.57 -15.81
CA SER A 149 3.39 -0.78 -16.57
C SER A 149 2.43 -0.08 -15.61
N ALA A 150 2.04 1.15 -15.94
CA ALA A 150 0.97 1.82 -15.21
C ALA A 150 -0.32 1.00 -15.30
N VAL A 151 -0.97 0.82 -14.16
CA VAL A 151 -2.29 0.19 -14.12
C VAL A 151 -3.31 1.24 -14.55
N VAL A 152 -4.01 0.99 -15.65
CA VAL A 152 -5.21 1.75 -16.00
C VAL A 152 -6.33 1.22 -15.10
N PRO A 153 -6.87 2.02 -14.18
CA PRO A 153 -7.95 1.56 -13.32
C PRO A 153 -9.16 1.19 -14.17
N ASP A 154 -9.83 0.10 -13.78
CA ASP A 154 -11.12 -0.27 -14.33
C ASP A 154 -12.10 0.87 -13.99
N GLN A 155 -12.72 1.49 -15.01
CA GLN A 155 -13.49 2.74 -14.87
C GLN A 155 -14.79 2.60 -14.08
N ALA A 156 -14.97 1.52 -13.31
CA ALA A 156 -16.02 1.41 -12.30
C ALA A 156 -15.72 2.41 -11.16
N GLN A 157 -16.01 3.69 -11.43
CA GLN A 157 -15.87 4.82 -10.52
C GLN A 157 -16.83 4.64 -9.34
N VAL A 158 -16.45 3.83 -8.35
CA VAL A 158 -17.00 4.00 -7.01
C VAL A 158 -16.27 5.19 -6.41
N LYS A 159 -16.85 6.38 -6.62
CA LYS A 159 -16.39 7.59 -5.97
C LYS A 159 -16.88 7.57 -4.52
N TYR A 160 -15.99 7.99 -3.64
CA TYR A 160 -16.30 8.18 -2.24
C TYR A 160 -16.08 9.65 -1.95
N SER A 161 -17.14 10.34 -1.57
CA SER A 161 -17.03 11.73 -1.12
C SER A 161 -16.84 11.74 0.39
N PHE A 162 -15.81 12.45 0.83
CA PHE A 162 -15.59 12.75 2.25
C PHE A 162 -16.16 14.15 2.53
N LEU A 163 -17.10 14.23 3.46
CA LEU A 163 -17.61 15.51 3.91
C LEU A 163 -16.67 16.06 4.98
N LEU A 164 -15.92 17.10 4.62
CA LEU A 164 -15.06 17.84 5.55
C LEU A 164 -15.75 19.14 5.91
N ASP A 165 -16.41 19.17 7.08
CA ASP A 165 -17.07 20.36 7.59
C ASP A 165 -16.05 21.30 8.25
N VAL A 166 -15.53 22.24 7.44
CA VAL A 166 -14.55 23.23 7.89
C VAL A 166 -15.17 24.22 8.89
N GLU A 167 -16.45 24.57 8.71
CA GLU A 167 -17.15 25.53 9.58
C GLU A 167 -17.34 24.96 11.00
N ASN A 168 -17.50 23.64 11.13
CA ASN A 168 -17.60 22.94 12.41
C ASN A 168 -16.30 22.26 12.86
N ASN A 169 -15.14 22.71 12.36
CA ASN A 169 -13.82 22.24 12.80
C ASN A 169 -13.63 20.71 12.63
N PHE A 170 -14.18 20.14 11.55
CA PHE A 170 -14.19 18.70 11.24
C PHE A 170 -14.92 17.83 12.27
N SER A 171 -15.86 18.41 13.01
CA SER A 171 -16.69 17.65 13.93
C SER A 171 -17.88 16.99 13.23
N ALA A 172 -17.97 15.66 13.36
CA ALA A 172 -19.08 14.89 12.81
C ALA A 172 -20.42 15.08 13.57
N LEU A 173 -20.39 15.42 14.87
CA LEU A 173 -21.57 15.37 15.74
C LEU A 173 -21.63 16.46 16.83
N HIS A 174 -20.49 17.08 17.22
CA HIS A 174 -20.42 18.18 18.19
C HIS A 174 -18.99 18.76 18.27
N PRO A 175 -18.71 20.08 18.44
CA PRO A 175 -17.37 20.69 18.52
C PRO A 175 -16.30 20.07 19.47
N ARG A 176 -16.59 18.99 20.19
CA ARG A 176 -15.66 18.19 21.02
C ARG A 176 -15.62 16.69 20.68
N SER A 177 -16.29 16.24 19.64
CA SER A 177 -16.37 14.81 19.31
C SER A 177 -15.08 14.34 18.62
N THR A 178 -14.38 13.39 19.25
CA THR A 178 -13.31 12.62 18.62
C THR A 178 -13.93 11.63 17.63
N ILE A 179 -13.46 11.64 16.39
CA ILE A 179 -13.83 10.62 15.40
C ILE A 179 -12.99 9.38 15.70
N TYR A 180 -13.63 8.29 16.13
CA TYR A 180 -12.96 7.00 16.30
C TYR A 180 -12.92 6.24 14.97
N SER A 181 -11.98 5.31 14.82
CA SER A 181 -11.82 4.48 13.61
C SER A 181 -13.13 3.85 13.13
N LYS A 182 -13.99 3.42 14.07
CA LYS A 182 -15.32 2.86 13.78
C LYS A 182 -16.30 3.85 13.14
N ASN A 183 -16.13 5.14 13.38
CA ASN A 183 -17.01 6.21 12.89
C ASN A 183 -16.66 6.68 11.47
N TYR A 184 -15.53 6.24 10.90
CA TYR A 184 -15.15 6.60 9.54
C TYR A 184 -16.10 6.01 8.50
N TYR A 185 -16.64 4.80 8.75
CA TYR A 185 -17.62 4.19 7.85
C TYR A 185 -18.87 5.05 7.67
N ASP A 186 -19.31 5.75 8.71
CA ASP A 186 -20.51 6.59 8.69
C ASP A 186 -20.29 7.95 8.01
N LEU A 187 -19.02 8.36 7.81
CA LEU A 187 -18.64 9.64 7.20
C LEU A 187 -18.27 9.52 5.72
N ILE A 188 -18.15 8.29 5.23
CA ILE A 188 -17.87 7.98 3.83
C ILE A 188 -19.20 7.94 3.10
N MET A 189 -19.48 8.95 2.29
CA MET A 189 -20.64 8.89 1.40
C MET A 189 -20.30 8.04 0.18
N HIS A 190 -21.14 7.06 -0.11
CA HIS A 190 -21.11 6.37 -1.40
C HIS A 190 -21.66 7.33 -2.47
N ASP A 191 -20.82 7.76 -3.39
CA ASP A 191 -21.30 8.45 -4.59
C ASP A 191 -21.87 7.40 -5.53
N ALA A 192 -23.08 6.92 -5.23
CA ALA A 192 -23.85 6.18 -6.21
C ALA A 192 -24.19 7.16 -7.34
N LEU A 193 -23.65 6.93 -8.54
CA LEU A 193 -24.20 7.56 -9.74
C LEU A 193 -25.70 7.25 -9.75
N PRO A 194 -26.59 8.24 -9.95
CA PRO A 194 -28.00 7.95 -10.16
C PRO A 194 -28.07 6.93 -11.29
N SER A 195 -28.70 5.79 -11.03
CA SER A 195 -29.04 4.83 -12.06
C SER A 195 -29.82 5.61 -13.10
N ASN A 196 -29.32 5.67 -14.34
CA ASN A 196 -30.06 6.32 -15.43
C ASN A 196 -31.49 5.76 -15.43
N ILE A 197 -32.46 6.61 -15.09
CA ILE A 197 -33.89 6.39 -15.32
C ILE A 197 -34.17 6.81 -16.76
#